data_AF-L8H724-F1
#
_entry.id   AF-L8H724-F1
#
_cell.length_a   1.000
_cell.length_b   1.000
_cell.length_c   1.000
_cell.angle_alpha   90.00
_cell.angle_beta   90.00
_cell.angle_gamma   90.00
#
_symmetry.space_group_name_H-M   'P 1'
#
loop_
_entity.id
_entity.type
_entity.pdbx_description
1 polymer ?
#
loop_
_entity_poly.entity_id
_entity_poly.type
_entity_poly.pdbx_seq_one_letter_code
_entity_poly.pdbx_strand_id
1 'polypeptide(L)'
;MDRRRSTEEYSLRAATLNQLVKRITSESSYDLGFVKTFITTFQSFTTPEQLWEKLMQRYNVPSWTRQSRSEAEWQAQTVVPIRLRVINFIKMWLENRCTSRTLGTS
;
A
#
# COMPACT_ATOMS: atom_id res chain seq x y z
N MET A 1 32.40 15.53 -16.82
CA MET A 1 31.05 16.07 -16.52
C MET A 1 30.30 15.02 -15.72
N ASP A 2 30.28 15.16 -14.39
CA ASP A 2 29.70 14.19 -13.45
C ASP A 2 28.20 14.51 -13.27
N ARG A 3 27.32 13.71 -13.88
CA ARG A 3 25.85 13.82 -13.73
C ARG A 3 25.46 13.05 -12.47
N ARG A 4 25.74 13.62 -11.30
CA ARG A 4 25.14 13.16 -10.03
C ARG A 4 23.65 13.44 -10.10
N ARG A 5 22.89 12.42 -10.53
CA ARG A 5 21.43 12.40 -10.38
C ARG A 5 21.18 12.21 -8.88
N SER A 6 21.06 13.31 -8.16
CA SER A 6 20.59 13.33 -6.78
C SER A 6 19.23 12.66 -6.77
N THR A 7 19.17 11.42 -6.27
CA THR A 7 17.93 10.77 -5.88
C THR A 7 17.39 11.61 -4.73
N GLU A 8 16.63 12.66 -5.03
CA GLU A 8 15.85 13.35 -4.02
C GLU A 8 14.95 12.28 -3.40
N GLU A 9 15.21 11.96 -2.13
CA GLU A 9 14.25 11.27 -1.28
C GLU A 9 12.96 12.08 -1.38
N TYR A 10 11.99 11.61 -2.17
CA TYR A 10 10.71 12.26 -2.31
C TYR A 10 9.95 12.06 -1.00
N SER A 11 10.26 12.90 -0.02
CA SER A 11 9.60 12.94 1.27
C SER A 11 8.16 13.39 1.03
N LEU A 12 7.21 12.48 1.23
CA LEU A 12 5.78 12.74 1.09
C LEU A 12 5.35 13.78 2.14
N ARG A 13 5.28 15.05 1.74
CA ARG A 13 4.88 16.16 2.64
C ARG A 13 3.39 16.16 2.97
N ALA A 14 2.55 15.81 2.00
CA ALA A 14 1.10 15.67 2.16
C ALA A 14 0.54 14.73 1.09
N ALA A 15 -0.51 13.99 1.41
CA ALA A 15 -1.21 13.11 0.49
C ALA A 15 -2.65 12.87 0.95
N THR A 16 -3.55 12.67 -0.01
CA THR A 16 -4.90 12.14 0.27
C THR A 16 -4.84 10.68 0.69
N LEU A 17 -5.86 10.20 1.41
CA LEU A 17 -5.97 8.78 1.77
C LEU A 17 -5.84 7.85 0.54
N ASN A 18 -6.43 8.23 -0.60
CA ASN A 18 -6.33 7.47 -1.85
C ASN A 18 -4.87 7.36 -2.35
N GLN A 19 -4.09 8.45 -2.25
CA GLN A 19 -2.68 8.44 -2.65
C GLN A 19 -1.85 7.59 -1.69
N LEU A 20 -2.12 7.65 -0.39
CA LEU A 20 -1.46 6.80 0.60
C LEU A 20 -1.75 5.32 0.34
N VAL A 21 -3.01 4.96 0.10
CA VAL A 21 -3.42 3.58 -0.24
C VAL A 21 -2.74 3.10 -1.52
N LYS A 22 -2.64 3.94 -2.56
CA LYS A 22 -1.88 3.61 -3.77
C LYS A 22 -0.39 3.37 -3.48
N ARG A 23 0.22 4.15 -2.59
CA ARG A 23 1.64 4.01 -2.21
C ARG A 23 1.92 2.71 -1.46
N ILE A 24 1.10 2.36 -0.46
CA ILE A 24 1.23 1.10 0.29
C ILE A 24 0.90 -0.15 -0.54
N THR A 25 0.29 0.01 -1.73
CA THR A 25 -0.11 -1.09 -2.62
C THR A 25 0.42 -0.89 -4.05
N SER A 26 1.55 -0.22 -4.18
CA SER A 26 2.16 0.01 -5.49
C SER A 26 2.71 -1.30 -6.05
N GLU A 27 2.44 -1.53 -7.33
CA GLU A 27 2.98 -2.62 -8.14
C GLU A 27 4.48 -2.50 -8.40
N SER A 28 5.04 -1.28 -8.39
CA SER A 28 6.43 -1.00 -8.77
C SER A 28 7.28 -0.41 -7.63
N SER A 29 6.69 0.49 -6.85
CA SER A 29 7.39 1.26 -5.81
C SER A 29 6.85 0.85 -4.43
N TYR A 30 7.27 -0.31 -3.94
CA TYR A 30 6.82 -0.84 -2.65
C TYR A 30 7.86 -0.64 -1.55
N ASP A 31 7.49 0.09 -0.51
CA ASP A 31 8.34 0.40 0.64
C ASP A 31 7.73 -0.20 1.92
N LEU A 32 8.41 -1.22 2.46
CA LEU A 32 7.94 -1.93 3.66
C LEU A 32 8.05 -1.07 4.92
N GLY A 33 9.03 -0.15 4.99
CA GLY A 33 9.16 0.78 6.10
C GLY A 33 7.95 1.71 6.17
N PHE A 34 7.60 2.31 5.03
CA PHE A 34 6.40 3.14 4.90
C PHE A 34 5.12 2.37 5.25
N VAL A 35 4.98 1.12 4.80
CA VAL A 35 3.83 0.27 5.14
C VAL A 35 3.70 0.04 6.65
N LYS A 36 4.81 -0.31 7.32
CA LYS A 36 4.80 -0.51 8.78
C LYS A 36 4.43 0.77 9.52
N THR A 37 5.03 1.91 9.14
CA THR A 37 4.69 3.22 9.70
C THR A 37 3.20 3.51 9.51
N PHE A 38 2.68 3.34 8.29
CA PHE A 38 1.27 3.57 7.99
C PHE A 38 0.34 2.71 8.86
N ILE A 39 0.62 1.40 9.01
CA ILE A 39 -0.18 0.50 9.86
C ILE A 39 -0.28 1.01 11.31
N THR A 40 0.80 1.58 11.83
CA THR A 40 0.85 2.08 13.21
C THR A 40 0.24 3.46 13.40
N THR A 41 0.16 4.30 12.35
CA THR A 41 -0.20 5.73 12.50
C THR A 41 -1.50 6.12 11.80
N PHE A 42 -2.09 5.27 10.95
CA PHE A 42 -3.22 5.68 10.11
C PHE A 42 -4.45 6.16 10.91
N GLN A 43 -4.63 5.66 12.13
CA GLN A 43 -5.77 6.04 12.98
C GLN A 43 -5.75 7.53 13.40
N SER A 44 -4.64 8.23 13.20
CA SER A 44 -4.57 9.68 13.42
C SER A 44 -5.30 10.50 12.34
N PHE A 45 -5.60 9.91 11.17
CA PHE A 45 -6.18 10.64 10.03
C PHE A 45 -7.27 9.89 9.26
N THR A 46 -7.58 8.63 9.59
CA THR A 46 -8.68 7.86 9.00
C THR A 46 -9.16 6.76 9.94
N THR A 47 -10.38 6.26 9.74
CA THR A 47 -10.88 5.10 10.51
C THR A 47 -10.52 3.76 9.83
N PRO A 48 -10.52 2.64 10.59
CA PRO A 48 -10.40 1.29 10.02
C PRO A 48 -11.39 0.98 8.90
N GLU A 49 -12.64 1.44 9.04
CA GLU A 49 -13.73 1.21 8.09
C GLU A 49 -13.47 1.94 6.77
N GLN A 50 -13.08 3.22 6.87
CA GLN A 50 -12.70 4.02 5.70
C GLN A 50 -11.48 3.44 4.99
N LEU A 51 -10.46 3.01 5.74
CA LEU A 51 -9.27 2.37 5.18
C LEU A 51 -9.63 1.05 4.48
N TRP A 52 -10.46 0.23 5.11
CA TRP A 52 -10.95 -1.03 4.54
C TRP A 52 -11.65 -0.81 3.20
N GLU A 53 -12.57 0.16 3.13
CA GLU A 53 -13.26 0.51 1.89
C GLU A 53 -12.29 0.89 0.77
N LYS A 54 -11.28 1.72 1.08
CA LYS A 54 -10.24 2.11 0.11
C LYS A 54 -9.38 0.93 -0.34
N LEU A 55 -9.07 -0.01 0.54
CA LEU A 55 -8.35 -1.23 0.18
C LEU A 55 -9.17 -2.12 -0.76
N MET A 56 -10.47 -2.28 -0.51
CA MET A 56 -11.37 -3.03 -1.40
C MET A 56 -11.50 -2.37 -2.77
N GLN A 57 -11.63 -1.03 -2.82
CA GLN A 57 -11.59 -0.27 -4.06
C GLN A 57 -10.27 -0.48 -4.81
N ARG A 58 -9.13 -0.50 -4.10
CA ARG A 58 -7.81 -0.72 -4.69
C ARG A 58 -7.59 -2.15 -5.18
N TYR A 59 -8.17 -3.15 -4.51
CA TYR A 59 -8.13 -4.55 -4.92
C TYR A 59 -8.85 -4.79 -6.26
N ASN A 60 -9.93 -4.05 -6.48
CA ASN A 60 -10.70 -4.06 -7.72
C ASN A 60 -10.06 -3.17 -8.77
N VAL A 61 -8.91 -3.60 -9.30
CA VAL A 61 -8.18 -2.87 -10.33
C VAL A 61 -9.00 -2.79 -11.61
N PRO A 62 -9.37 -1.59 -12.09
CA PRO A 62 -10.28 -1.48 -13.21
C PRO A 62 -9.57 -1.62 -14.56
N SER A 63 -10.25 -2.22 -15.53
CA SER A 63 -9.70 -2.59 -16.86
C SER A 63 -9.22 -1.40 -17.69
N TRP A 64 -9.76 -0.19 -17.50
CA TRP A 64 -9.28 1.01 -18.19
C TRP A 64 -7.83 1.40 -17.81
N THR A 65 -7.26 0.81 -16.75
CA THR A 65 -5.83 1.00 -16.37
C THR A 65 -4.86 0.15 -17.20
N ARG A 66 -5.38 -0.76 -18.04
CA ARG A 66 -4.59 -1.63 -18.90
C ARG A 66 -3.71 -0.88 -19.89
N GLN A 67 -4.17 0.28 -20.35
CA GLN A 67 -3.55 1.06 -21.43
C GLN A 67 -3.32 0.18 -22.67
N SER A 68 -2.17 0.30 -23.34
CA SER A 68 -1.78 -0.43 -24.55
C SER A 68 -1.19 -1.83 -24.31
N ARG A 69 -1.17 -2.33 -23.07
CA ARG A 69 -0.65 -3.67 -22.74
C ARG A 69 -1.61 -4.79 -23.13
N SER A 70 -1.08 -5.98 -23.39
CA SER A 70 -1.93 -7.17 -23.50
C SER A 70 -2.63 -7.47 -22.17
N GLU A 71 -3.72 -8.24 -22.23
CA GLU A 71 -4.45 -8.65 -21.02
C GLU A 71 -3.54 -9.44 -20.07
N ALA A 72 -2.78 -10.40 -20.61
CA ALA A 72 -1.87 -11.23 -19.84
C ALA A 72 -0.78 -10.39 -19.15
N GLU A 73 -0.17 -9.43 -19.85
CA GLU A 73 0.85 -8.55 -19.26
C GLU A 73 0.28 -7.63 -18.18
N TRP A 74 -0.90 -7.04 -18.40
CA TRP A 74 -1.53 -6.18 -17.40
C TRP A 74 -1.94 -6.94 -16.15
N GLN A 75 -2.47 -8.16 -16.31
CA GLN A 75 -2.78 -9.04 -15.18
C GLN A 75 -1.50 -9.36 -14.39
N ALA A 76 -0.44 -9.81 -15.07
CA ALA A 76 0.80 -10.23 -14.43
C ALA A 76 1.58 -9.07 -13.78
N GLN A 77 1.64 -7.90 -14.42
CA GLN A 77 2.49 -6.78 -13.99
C GLN A 77 1.76 -5.70 -13.18
N THR A 78 0.43 -5.74 -13.10
CA THR A 78 -0.34 -4.69 -12.41
C THR A 78 -1.40 -5.29 -11.49
N VAL A 79 -2.35 -6.07 -12.02
CA VAL A 79 -3.48 -6.55 -11.21
C VAL A 79 -3.02 -7.49 -10.10
N VAL A 80 -2.25 -8.52 -10.44
CA VAL A 80 -1.78 -9.52 -9.47
C VAL A 80 -0.88 -8.89 -8.40
N PRO A 81 0.14 -8.07 -8.74
CA PRO A 81 0.94 -7.38 -7.73
C PRO A 81 0.13 -6.52 -6.77
N ILE A 82 -0.80 -5.69 -7.28
CA ILE A 82 -1.63 -4.82 -6.43
C ILE A 82 -2.47 -5.66 -5.46
N ARG A 83 -3.13 -6.71 -5.97
CA ARG A 83 -3.98 -7.59 -5.14
C ARG A 83 -3.18 -8.26 -4.03
N LEU A 84 -2.00 -8.80 -4.36
CA LEU A 84 -1.11 -9.40 -3.36
C LEU A 84 -0.64 -8.38 -2.33
N ARG A 85 -0.33 -7.13 -2.73
CA ARG A 85 0.03 -6.07 -1.77
C ARG A 85 -1.13 -5.70 -0.86
N VAL A 86 -2.36 -5.63 -1.36
CA VAL A 86 -3.56 -5.38 -0.53
C VAL A 86 -3.72 -6.49 0.50
N ILE A 87 -3.65 -7.75 0.07
CA ILE A 87 -3.78 -8.91 0.97
C ILE A 87 -2.68 -8.90 2.04
N ASN A 88 -1.42 -8.67 1.63
CA ASN A 88 -0.29 -8.61 2.56
C ASN A 88 -0.42 -7.46 3.56
N PHE A 89 -0.89 -6.29 3.10
CA PHE A 89 -1.15 -5.16 4.00
C PHE A 89 -2.21 -5.53 5.06
N ILE A 90 -3.33 -6.12 4.64
CA ILE A 90 -4.40 -6.55 5.56
C ILE A 90 -3.86 -7.58 6.57
N LYS A 91 -3.08 -8.56 6.09
CA LYS A 91 -2.45 -9.56 6.94
C LYS A 91 -1.56 -8.92 8.00
N MET A 92 -0.62 -8.06 7.59
CA MET A 92 0.28 -7.35 8.52
C MET A 92 -0.50 -6.47 9.52
N TRP A 93 -1.57 -5.81 9.07
CA TRP A 93 -2.40 -4.97 9.92
C TRP A 93 -3.10 -5.78 11.01
N LEU A 94 -3.65 -6.95 10.67
CA LEU A 94 -4.30 -7.85 11.62
C LEU A 94 -3.28 -8.47 12.60
N GLU A 95 -2.13 -8.93 12.10
CA GLU A 95 -1.04 -9.46 12.92
C GLU A 95 -0.57 -8.44 13.96
N ASN A 96 -0.34 -7.18 13.55
CA ASN A 96 0.05 -6.10 14.44
C ASN A 96 -0.96 -5.85 15.58
N ARG A 97 -2.25 -6.05 15.33
CA ARG A 97 -3.30 -5.93 16.35
C ARG A 97 -3.40 -7.15 17.26
N CYS A 98 -3.10 -8.35 16.76
CA CYS A 98 -3.13 -9.59 17.55
C CYS A 98 -1.92 -9.72 18.48
N THR A 99 -0.71 -9.35 18.05
CA THR A 99 0.52 -9.48 18.86
C THR A 99 0.47 -8.63 20.14
N SER A 100 -0.27 -7.53 20.15
CA SER A 100 -0.43 -6.66 21.32
C SER A 100 -1.23 -7.33 22.47
N ARG A 101 -1.86 -8.49 22.24
CA ARG A 101 -2.74 -9.15 23.22
C ARG A 101 -2.07 -10.29 24.01
N THR A 102 -0.88 -10.75 23.62
CA THR A 102 -0.23 -11.94 24.22
C THR A 102 0.84 -11.64 25.28
N LEU A 103 1.04 -10.38 25.69
CA LEU A 103 2.03 -10.00 26.72
C LEU A 103 1.39 -9.66 28.09
N GLY A 104 0.17 -10.13 28.35
CA GLY A 104 -0.58 -9.82 29.57
C GLY A 104 -1.19 -11.04 30.24
N THR A 105 -0.37 -11.99 30.67
CA THR A 105 -0.71 -12.95 31.75
C THR A 105 0.56 -13.23 32.55
N SER A 106 0.74 -12.48 33.64
CA SER A 106 1.57 -12.88 34.79
C SER A 106 0.69 -13.55 35.83
#